data_AF-G9GBY5-F1
#
_entry.id   AF-G9GBY5-F1
#
_cell.length_a   1.000
_cell.length_b   1.000
_cell.length_c   1.000
_cell.angle_alpha   90.00
_cell.angle_beta   90.00
_cell.angle_gamma   90.00
#
_symmetry.space_group_name_H-M   'P 1'
#
loop_
_entity.id
_entity.type
_entity.pdbx_description
1 polymer ?
#
loop_
_entity_poly.entity_id
_entity_poly.type
_entity_poly.pdbx_seq_one_letter_code
_entity_poly.pdbx_strand_id
1 'polypeptide(L)' 'MTRLKIAILFGGCSEEHDISVKSAMEIASSLDTRQYEPVYIGITKAGV' A
#
# COMPACT_ATOMS: atom_id res chain seq x y z
N MET A 1 5.01 18.41 -14.47
CA MET A 1 6.03 17.65 -13.72
C MET A 1 5.62 16.19 -13.68
N THR A 2 6.56 15.26 -13.82
CA THR A 2 6.30 13.82 -13.64
C THR A 2 6.19 13.50 -12.16
N ARG A 3 5.06 12.94 -11.72
CA ARG A 3 4.89 12.48 -10.34
C ARG A 3 5.81 11.30 -10.06
N LEU A 4 6.33 11.20 -8.84
CA LEU A 4 7.15 10.06 -8.44
C LEU A 4 6.24 8.83 -8.27
N LYS A 5 6.55 7.75 -8.99
CA LYS A 5 5.83 6.48 -8.84
C LYS A 5 6.33 5.74 -7.61
N ILE A 6 5.41 5.31 -6.75
CA ILE A 6 5.75 4.59 -5.52
C ILE A 6 4.92 3.30 -5.44
N ALA A 7 5.60 2.16 -5.30
CA ALA A 7 4.93 0.91 -4.99
C ALA A 7 4.69 0.80 -3.47
N ILE A 8 3.44 0.58 -3.07
CA ILE A 8 3.04 0.39 -1.67
C ILE A 8 2.66 -1.07 -1.51
N LEU A 9 3.50 -1.83 -0.80
CA LEU A 9 3.28 -3.25 -0.50
C LEU A 9 2.57 -3.38 0.86
N PHE A 10 1.55 -4.22 0.94
CA PHE A 10 0.78 -4.44 2.16
C PHE A 10 0.09 -5.81 2.20
N GLY A 11 -0.47 -6.16 3.35
CA GLY A 11 -1.01 -7.49 3.63
C GLY A 11 0.09 -8.44 4.08
N GLY A 12 0.29 -9.53 3.33
CA GLY A 12 1.32 -10.55 3.57
C GLY A 12 0.81 -11.81 4.25
N CYS A 13 1.61 -12.87 4.20
CA CYS A 13 1.42 -14.12 4.95
C CYS A 13 1.87 -13.92 6.41
N SER A 14 1.08 -13.17 7.17
CA SER A 14 1.33 -12.82 8.57
C SER A 14 0.01 -12.75 9.34
N GLU A 15 0.07 -12.99 10.66
CA GLU A 15 -1.04 -12.74 11.59
C GLU A 15 -1.47 -11.27 11.61
N GLU A 16 -0.54 -10.36 11.29
CA GLU A 16 -0.79 -8.92 11.19
C GLU A 16 -1.30 -8.50 9.79
N HIS A 17 -1.67 -9.42 8.91
CA HIS A 17 -2.15 -9.10 7.55
C HIS A 17 -3.25 -8.03 7.57
N ASP A 18 -4.27 -8.19 8.41
CA ASP A 18 -5.41 -7.27 8.47
C ASP A 18 -4.99 -5.90 9.06
N ILE A 19 -3.95 -5.87 9.89
CA ILE A 19 -3.34 -4.63 10.41
C ILE A 19 -2.55 -3.93 9.31
N SER A 20 -1.76 -4.67 8.53
CA SER A 20 -1.05 -4.15 7.35
C SER A 20 -1.99 -3.53 6.32
N VAL A 21 -3.14 -4.19 6.06
CA VAL A 21 -4.19 -3.66 5.17
C VAL A 21 -4.75 -2.34 5.70
N LYS A 22 -5.06 -2.25 7.00
CA LYS A 22 -5.52 -0.98 7.61
C LYS A 22 -4.47 0.13 7.47
N SER A 23 -3.20 -0.17 7.72
CA SER A 23 -2.12 0.80 7.53
C SER A 23 -2.04 1.31 6.09
N ALA A 24 -2.20 0.43 5.10
CA ALA A 24 -2.21 0.82 3.69
C ALA A 24 -3.38 1.72 3.31
N MET A 25 -4.56 1.50 3.93
CA MET A 25 -5.72 2.37 3.76
C MET A 25 -5.46 3.80 4.27
N GLU A 26 -4.83 3.93 5.44
CA GLU A 26 -4.47 5.25 6.00
C GLU A 26 -3.38 5.95 5.20
N ILE A 27 -2.42 5.20 4.64
CA ILE A 27 -1.46 5.76 3.69
C ILE A 27 -2.18 6.26 2.44
N ALA A 28 -3.11 5.47 1.89
CA ALA A 28 -3.85 5.85 0.70
C ALA A 28 -4.73 7.10 0.90
N SER A 29 -5.32 7.27 2.09
CA SER A 29 -6.14 8.44 2.43
C SER A 29 -5.31 9.71 2.63
N SER A 30 -4.06 9.56 3.08
CA SER A 30 -3.19 10.68 3.49
C SER A 30 -2.14 11.10 2.45
N LEU A 31 -1.87 10.25 1.44
CA LEU A 31 -0.81 10.49 0.46
C LEU A 31 -1.14 11.66 -0.49
N ASP A 32 -0.19 12.58 -0.69
CA ASP A 32 -0.33 13.68 -1.67
C ASP A 32 -0.20 13.17 -3.11
N THR A 33 -1.34 12.89 -3.74
CA THR A 33 -1.45 12.39 -5.12
C THR A 33 -1.06 13.42 -6.20
N ARG A 34 -0.79 14.67 -5.82
CA ARG A 34 -0.21 15.68 -6.72
C ARG A 34 1.30 15.52 -6.86
N GLN A 35 1.96 14.99 -5.83
CA GLN A 35 3.40 14.73 -5.81
C GLN A 35 3.71 13.27 -6.20
N TYR A 36 2.85 12.35 -5.77
CA TYR A 36 3.07 10.91 -5.90
C TYR A 36 2.02 10.21 -6.76
N GLU A 37 2.44 9.15 -7.43
CA GLU A 37 1.58 8.22 -8.17
C GLU A 37 1.70 6.83 -7.52
N PRO A 38 0.80 6.47 -6.59
CA PRO A 38 0.88 5.20 -5.88
C PRO A 38 0.47 4.02 -6.77
N VAL A 39 1.18 2.91 -6.62
CA VAL A 39 0.83 1.59 -7.14
C VAL A 39 0.69 0.64 -5.96
N TYR A 40 -0.52 0.17 -5.70
CA TYR A 40 -0.83 -0.68 -4.56
C TYR A 40 -0.60 -2.15 -4.92
N ILE A 41 0.21 -2.85 -4.13
CA ILE A 41 0.53 -4.26 -4.30
C ILE A 41 0.13 -5.00 -3.03
N GLY A 42 -1.03 -5.64 -3.07
CA GLY A 42 -1.51 -6.48 -1.98
C GLY A 42 -0.89 -7.87 -2.06
N ILE A 43 -0.36 -8.37 -0.95
CA ILE A 43 0.09 -9.75 -0.81
C ILE A 43 -0.97 -10.49 0.01
N THR A 44 -1.48 -11.61 -0.48
CA THR A 44 -2.50 -12.36 0.25
C THR A 44 -1.96 -13.00 1.52
N LYS A 45 -2.85 -13.49 2.40
CA LYS A 45 -2.48 -14.32 3.57
C LYS A 45 -1.73 -15.60 3.19
N ALA A 46 -1.80 -16.02 1.92
CA ALA A 46 -1.07 -17.17 1.39
C ALA A 46 0.29 -16.79 0.74
N GLY A 47 0.64 -15.50 0.69
CA GLY A 47 1.90 -15.04 0.10
C GLY A 47 1.91 -14.98 -1.43
N VAL A 48 0.75 -15.11 -2.07
CA VAL A 48 0.53 -15.05 -3.53
C VAL A 48 -0.21 -13.78 -3.92
#